data_AF-H9FFA9-F1
#
_entry.id   AF-H9FFA9-F1
#
_cell.length_a   1.000
_cell.length_b   1.000
_cell.length_c   1.000
_cell.angle_alpha   90.00
_cell.angle_beta   90.00
_cell.angle_gamma   90.00
#
_symmetry.space_group_name_H-M   'P 1'
#
loop_
_entity.id
_entity.type
_entity.pdbx_description
1 polymer ?
#
loop_
_entity_poly.entity_id
_entity_poly.type
_entity_poly.pdbx_seq_one_letter_code
_entity_poly.pdbx_strand_id
1 'polypeptide(L)'
;LVKHNRPLSDIEGAIELQEKNGEVNCLNTRYSATRIAEHIAKEMKMKIFKNIIEENAKICIIIDEASTVSKKSTLVIYLQCTIQSAPAPVMLFVALKELVSTTAEYIFNTLLTTLNDCGFTNEYLKANLIAFCSDGANTILGRKSGVATKLLENFPEIIIWNCLNHRLQLSLDDSISEIK
;
A
#
# COMPACT_ATOMS: atom_id res chain seq x y z
N LEU A 1 3.42 -31.02 -2.13
CA LEU A 1 3.31 -29.79 -2.94
C LEU A 1 2.60 -30.03 -4.27
N VAL A 2 3.10 -30.94 -5.12
CA VAL A 2 2.51 -31.26 -6.45
C VAL A 2 1.02 -31.62 -6.40
N LYS A 3 0.60 -32.50 -5.48
CA LYS A 3 -0.82 -32.90 -5.31
C LYS A 3 -1.78 -31.70 -5.07
N HIS A 4 -1.28 -30.60 -4.54
CA HIS A 4 -2.07 -29.41 -4.21
C HIS A 4 -1.72 -28.20 -5.11
N ASN A 5 -1.05 -28.43 -6.24
CA ASN A 5 -0.61 -27.38 -7.17
C ASN A 5 0.15 -26.22 -6.48
N ARG A 6 0.95 -26.53 -5.46
CA ARG A 6 1.81 -25.55 -4.79
C ARG A 6 3.15 -25.41 -5.53
N PRO A 7 3.74 -24.21 -5.61
CA PRO A 7 5.06 -24.00 -6.19
C PRO A 7 6.09 -24.95 -5.55
N LEU A 8 7.00 -25.50 -6.37
CA LEU A 8 8.08 -26.34 -5.85
C LEU A 8 9.09 -25.55 -5.01
N SER A 9 9.15 -24.22 -5.20
CA SER A 9 9.91 -23.30 -4.36
C SER A 9 9.48 -23.32 -2.89
N ASP A 10 8.25 -23.78 -2.56
CA ASP A 10 7.78 -23.89 -1.18
C ASP A 10 8.50 -25.00 -0.39
N ILE A 11 9.28 -25.87 -1.06
CA ILE A 11 9.89 -27.04 -0.42
C ILE A 11 10.95 -26.65 0.63
N GLU A 12 11.73 -25.60 0.35
CA GLU A 12 12.80 -25.14 1.25
C GLU A 12 12.21 -24.63 2.58
N GLY A 13 11.21 -23.77 2.51
CA GLY A 13 10.54 -23.26 3.70
C GLY A 13 9.77 -24.35 4.47
N ALA A 14 9.22 -25.34 3.78
CA ALA A 14 8.56 -26.48 4.43
C ALA A 14 9.56 -27.37 5.18
N ILE A 15 10.74 -27.61 4.62
CA ILE A 15 11.82 -28.38 5.28
C ILE A 15 12.33 -27.60 6.50
N GLU A 16 12.65 -26.32 6.36
CA GLU A 16 13.11 -25.48 7.47
C GLU A 16 12.09 -25.45 8.62
N LEU A 17 10.80 -25.31 8.29
CA LEU A 17 9.72 -25.35 9.28
C LEU A 17 9.63 -26.71 9.98
N GLN A 18 9.79 -27.81 9.23
CA GLN A 18 9.75 -29.17 9.77
C GLN A 18 10.94 -29.44 10.69
N GLU A 19 12.14 -28.99 10.32
CA GLU A 19 13.35 -29.10 11.14
C GLU A 19 13.23 -28.29 12.44
N LYS A 20 12.67 -27.07 12.38
CA LYS A 20 12.51 -26.19 13.55
C LYS A 20 11.38 -26.62 14.48
N ASN A 21 10.27 -27.14 13.94
CA ASN A 21 9.10 -27.49 14.75
C ASN A 21 9.16 -28.91 15.34
N GLY A 22 9.96 -29.83 14.81
CA GLY A 22 9.88 -31.25 15.20
C GLY A 22 8.46 -31.82 15.01
N GLU A 23 7.97 -32.66 15.93
CA GLU A 23 6.59 -33.18 15.94
C GLU A 23 5.58 -32.23 16.63
N VAL A 24 5.71 -30.92 16.51
CA VAL A 24 4.77 -29.99 17.14
C VAL A 24 3.53 -29.78 16.27
N ASN A 25 2.38 -30.25 16.78
CA ASN A 25 1.08 -30.25 16.10
C ASN A 25 0.13 -29.19 16.70
N CYS A 26 0.55 -27.91 16.73
CA CYS A 26 -0.18 -26.83 17.42
C CYS A 26 -0.96 -25.88 16.50
N LEU A 27 -0.76 -25.94 15.18
CA LEU A 27 -1.44 -25.11 14.17
C LEU A 27 -2.44 -25.94 13.34
N ASN A 28 -3.29 -26.71 14.00
CA ASN A 28 -4.13 -27.74 13.35
C ASN A 28 -5.30 -27.19 12.52
N THR A 29 -5.57 -25.88 12.56
CA THR A 29 -6.66 -25.30 11.76
C THR A 29 -6.19 -24.06 11.01
N ARG A 30 -6.70 -23.94 9.77
CA ARG A 30 -6.53 -22.74 8.94
C ARG A 30 -6.98 -21.48 9.67
N TYR A 31 -8.08 -21.55 10.43
CA TYR A 31 -8.63 -20.40 11.16
C TYR A 31 -7.66 -19.89 12.23
N SER A 32 -7.10 -20.79 13.05
CA SER A 32 -6.12 -20.40 14.07
C SER A 32 -4.86 -19.82 13.44
N ALA A 33 -4.32 -20.46 12.39
CA ALA A 33 -3.15 -19.98 11.69
C ALA A 33 -3.36 -18.59 11.07
N THR A 34 -4.50 -18.37 10.41
CA THR A 34 -4.85 -17.06 9.84
C THR A 34 -4.96 -15.99 10.91
N ARG A 35 -5.67 -16.24 12.02
CA ARG A 35 -5.81 -15.27 13.12
C ARG A 35 -4.47 -14.91 13.76
N ILE A 36 -3.58 -15.90 13.94
CA ILE A 36 -2.24 -15.67 14.47
C ILE A 36 -1.43 -14.81 13.51
N ALA A 37 -1.42 -15.15 12.22
CA ALA A 37 -0.70 -14.39 11.20
C ALA A 37 -1.22 -12.94 11.09
N GLU A 38 -2.54 -12.75 11.10
CA GLU A 38 -3.18 -11.42 11.10
C GLU A 38 -2.81 -10.61 12.33
N HIS A 39 -2.82 -11.22 13.51
CA HIS A 39 -2.43 -10.55 14.74
C HIS A 39 -0.96 -10.14 14.72
N ILE A 40 -0.05 -11.06 14.37
CA ILE A 40 1.40 -10.78 14.27
C ILE A 40 1.65 -9.67 13.25
N ALA A 41 1.04 -9.76 12.05
CA ALA A 41 1.17 -8.74 11.02
C ALA A 41 0.68 -7.38 11.51
N LYS A 42 -0.45 -7.32 12.22
CA LYS A 42 -0.97 -6.10 12.82
C LYS A 42 0.00 -5.50 13.84
N GLU A 43 0.49 -6.30 14.79
CA GLU A 43 1.42 -5.82 15.82
C GLU A 43 2.74 -5.33 15.22
N MET A 44 3.31 -6.08 14.27
CA MET A 44 4.51 -5.66 13.55
C MET A 44 4.29 -4.34 12.80
N LYS A 45 3.18 -4.23 12.07
CA LYS A 45 2.83 -3.03 11.33
C LYS A 45 2.68 -1.81 12.25
N MET A 46 1.92 -1.95 13.33
CA MET A 46 1.71 -0.86 14.30
C MET A 46 3.00 -0.44 14.99
N LYS A 47 3.89 -1.38 15.31
CA LYS A 47 5.20 -1.06 15.88
C LYS A 47 6.06 -0.25 14.91
N ILE A 48 6.11 -0.64 13.64
CA ILE A 48 6.86 0.09 12.60
C ILE A 48 6.29 1.51 12.44
N PHE A 49 4.98 1.65 12.33
CA PHE A 49 4.33 2.95 12.14
C PHE A 49 4.52 3.86 13.36
N LYS A 50 4.42 3.32 14.57
CA LYS A 50 4.72 4.06 15.79
C LYS A 50 6.15 4.61 15.79
N ASN A 51 7.13 3.80 15.42
CA ASN A 51 8.53 4.24 15.34
C ASN A 51 8.70 5.37 14.31
N ILE A 52 8.07 5.28 13.13
CA ILE A 52 8.10 6.32 12.09
C ILE A 52 7.56 7.65 12.63
N ILE A 53 6.46 7.58 13.38
CA ILE A 53 5.82 8.76 13.98
C ILE A 53 6.70 9.36 15.07
N GLU A 54 7.27 8.53 15.96
CA GLU A 54 8.17 8.96 17.05
C GLU A 54 9.47 9.57 16.53
N GLU A 55 10.02 9.04 15.43
CA GLU A 55 11.18 9.61 14.73
C GLU A 55 10.84 10.89 13.95
N ASN A 56 9.56 11.28 13.89
CA ASN A 56 9.07 12.43 13.11
C ASN A 56 9.52 12.38 11.64
N ALA A 57 9.49 11.17 11.06
CA ALA A 57 10.04 10.91 9.73
C ALA A 57 9.17 11.51 8.62
N LYS A 58 9.81 12.03 7.57
CA LYS A 58 9.11 12.50 6.36
C LYS A 58 8.56 11.32 5.56
N ILE A 59 7.33 11.46 5.08
CA ILE A 59 6.61 10.37 4.40
C ILE A 59 6.08 10.81 3.03
N CYS A 60 6.05 9.86 2.10
CA CYS A 60 5.38 9.95 0.82
C CYS A 60 4.27 8.88 0.78
N ILE A 61 3.08 9.28 0.36
CA ILE A 61 1.95 8.36 0.18
C ILE A 61 1.92 7.92 -1.28
N ILE A 62 1.83 6.62 -1.52
CA ILE A 62 1.69 6.06 -2.87
C ILE A 62 0.40 5.26 -2.89
N ILE A 63 -0.49 5.58 -3.81
CA ILE A 63 -1.72 4.82 -4.02
C ILE A 63 -1.76 4.22 -5.42
N ASP A 64 -2.39 3.06 -5.51
CA ASP A 64 -2.66 2.38 -6.77
C ASP A 64 -4.10 1.87 -6.78
N GLU A 65 -4.79 2.01 -7.92
CA GLU A 65 -6.13 1.49 -8.12
C GLU A 65 -6.08 0.24 -9.01
N ALA A 66 -6.62 -0.86 -8.52
CA ALA A 66 -6.74 -2.10 -9.28
C ALA A 66 -8.18 -2.56 -9.35
N SER A 67 -8.57 -3.12 -10.49
CA SER A 67 -9.85 -3.81 -10.67
C SER A 67 -9.70 -5.30 -10.41
N THR A 68 -10.52 -5.84 -9.51
CA THR A 68 -10.58 -7.29 -9.26
C THR A 68 -11.26 -8.02 -10.42
N VAL A 69 -11.08 -9.35 -10.48
CA VAL A 69 -11.72 -10.22 -11.50
C VAL A 69 -13.26 -10.10 -11.46
N SER A 70 -13.84 -9.77 -10.31
CA SER A 70 -15.27 -9.52 -10.13
C SER A 70 -15.69 -8.07 -10.42
N LYS A 71 -14.84 -7.26 -11.07
CA LYS A 71 -15.06 -5.85 -11.43
C LYS A 71 -15.26 -4.89 -10.26
N LYS A 72 -14.77 -5.26 -9.07
CA LYS A 72 -14.72 -4.33 -7.92
C LYS A 72 -13.42 -3.56 -7.95
N SER A 73 -13.48 -2.24 -7.75
CA SER A 73 -12.30 -1.39 -7.57
C SER A 73 -11.70 -1.60 -6.20
N THR A 74 -10.37 -1.62 -6.14
CA THR A 74 -9.59 -1.74 -4.90
C THR A 74 -8.50 -0.68 -4.88
N LEU A 75 -8.26 -0.12 -3.70
CA LEU A 75 -7.23 0.86 -3.43
C LEU A 75 -6.11 0.20 -2.63
N VAL A 76 -4.91 0.18 -3.18
CA VAL A 76 -3.70 -0.22 -2.48
C VAL A 76 -3.02 1.04 -1.95
N ILE A 77 -2.67 1.05 -0.67
CA ILE A 77 -2.02 2.18 -0.03
C ILE A 77 -0.64 1.74 0.47
N TYR A 78 0.38 2.45 0.00
CA TYR A 78 1.75 2.33 0.46
C TYR A 78 2.23 3.64 1.08
N LEU A 79 3.18 3.50 1.99
CA LEU A 79 3.91 4.60 2.59
C LEU A 79 5.39 4.41 2.30
N GLN A 80 6.02 5.42 1.74
CA GLN A 80 7.46 5.48 1.59
C GLN A 80 8.03 6.46 2.60
N CYS A 81 9.00 6.02 3.40
CA CYS A 81 9.62 6.87 4.42
C CYS A 81 11.11 6.61 4.52
N THR A 82 11.83 7.62 5.02
CA THR A 82 13.25 7.49 5.36
C THR A 82 13.33 7.41 6.88
N ILE A 83 13.77 6.27 7.39
CA ILE A 83 13.97 6.03 8.83
C ILE A 83 15.47 6.02 9.12
N GLN A 84 15.87 6.44 10.32
CA GLN A 84 17.30 6.57 10.63
C GLN A 84 18.06 5.24 10.56
N SER A 85 17.34 4.14 10.78
CA SER A 85 17.88 2.78 10.76
C SER A 85 18.05 2.18 9.36
N ALA A 86 17.57 2.85 8.30
CA ALA A 86 17.69 2.37 6.92
C ALA A 86 18.45 3.37 6.03
N PRO A 87 19.46 2.94 5.26
CA PRO A 87 20.24 3.83 4.40
C PRO A 87 19.46 4.31 3.16
N ALA A 88 18.32 3.70 2.86
CA ALA A 88 17.47 4.02 1.72
C ALA A 88 15.99 4.11 2.14
N PRO A 89 15.16 4.85 1.38
CA PRO A 89 13.73 4.92 1.63
C PRO A 89 13.09 3.53 1.60
N VAL A 90 12.29 3.23 2.63
CA VAL A 90 11.59 1.95 2.76
C VAL A 90 10.15 2.12 2.27
N MET A 91 9.69 1.18 1.44
CA MET A 91 8.30 1.07 1.00
C MET A 91 7.55 0.13 1.94
N LEU A 92 6.48 0.64 2.55
CA LEU A 92 5.68 -0.08 3.52
C LEU A 92 4.25 -0.21 3.05
N PHE A 93 3.73 -1.43 3.07
CA PHE A 93 2.33 -1.69 2.79
C PHE A 93 1.46 -1.24 3.98
N VAL A 94 0.47 -0.38 3.71
CA VAL A 94 -0.45 0.12 4.74
C VAL A 94 -1.73 -0.69 4.76
N ALA A 95 -2.39 -0.78 3.60
CA ALA A 95 -3.67 -1.47 3.46
C ALA A 95 -4.03 -1.74 1.98
N LEU A 96 -4.90 -2.72 1.81
CA LEU A 96 -5.68 -2.96 0.60
C LEU A 96 -7.16 -2.80 0.97
N LYS A 97 -7.85 -1.86 0.33
CA LYS A 97 -9.25 -1.52 0.62
C LYS A 97 -10.10 -1.75 -0.61
N GLU A 98 -11.19 -2.50 -0.47
CA GLU A 98 -12.24 -2.54 -1.49
C GLU A 98 -12.97 -1.18 -1.51
N LEU A 99 -13.11 -0.59 -2.69
CA LEU A 99 -13.82 0.67 -2.87
C LEU A 99 -15.25 0.39 -3.31
N VAL A 100 -16.22 0.88 -2.53
CA VAL A 100 -17.64 0.86 -2.92
C VAL A 100 -17.94 1.94 -3.95
N SER A 101 -17.16 3.04 -3.92
CA SER A 101 -17.26 4.17 -4.85
C SER A 101 -15.86 4.59 -5.29
N THR A 102 -15.71 4.95 -6.56
CA THR A 102 -14.46 5.48 -7.14
C THR A 102 -14.45 7.01 -7.20
N THR A 103 -15.37 7.67 -6.49
CA THR A 103 -15.35 9.14 -6.37
C THR A 103 -14.12 9.58 -5.58
N ALA A 104 -13.50 10.68 -6.02
CA ALA A 104 -12.31 11.23 -5.37
C ALA A 104 -12.51 11.53 -3.87
N GLU A 105 -13.71 11.98 -3.48
CA GLU A 105 -14.05 12.22 -2.07
C GLU A 105 -14.06 10.92 -1.25
N TYR A 106 -14.64 9.86 -1.80
CA TYR A 106 -14.67 8.57 -1.12
C TYR A 106 -13.26 8.00 -0.97
N ILE A 107 -12.43 8.08 -2.02
CA ILE A 107 -11.03 7.62 -1.98
C ILE A 107 -10.23 8.44 -0.97
N PHE A 108 -10.37 9.77 -0.97
CA PHE A 108 -9.70 10.67 -0.02
C PHE A 108 -10.07 10.36 1.43
N ASN A 109 -11.37 10.22 1.72
CA ASN A 109 -11.85 9.87 3.07
C ASN A 109 -11.37 8.48 3.50
N THR A 110 -11.37 7.51 2.58
CA THR A 110 -10.87 6.14 2.83
C THR A 110 -9.38 6.17 3.15
N LEU A 111 -8.60 6.96 2.43
CA LEU A 111 -7.16 7.13 2.64
C LEU A 111 -6.88 7.73 4.02
N LEU A 112 -7.48 8.88 4.35
CA LEU A 112 -7.25 9.55 5.63
C LEU A 112 -7.71 8.70 6.82
N THR A 113 -8.86 8.05 6.71
CA THR A 113 -9.36 7.15 7.78
C THR A 113 -8.37 5.99 7.99
N THR A 114 -7.88 5.38 6.91
CA THR A 114 -6.93 4.26 6.99
C THR A 114 -5.59 4.68 7.61
N LEU A 115 -5.11 5.88 7.29
CA LEU A 115 -3.89 6.43 7.87
C LEU A 115 -4.08 6.76 9.36
N ASN A 116 -5.22 7.34 9.72
CA ASN A 116 -5.56 7.65 11.10
C ASN A 116 -5.70 6.38 11.96
N ASP A 117 -6.31 5.32 11.43
CA ASP A 117 -6.37 3.99 12.07
C ASP A 117 -4.97 3.40 12.35
N CYS A 118 -3.97 3.82 11.57
CA CYS A 118 -2.58 3.42 11.71
C CYS A 118 -1.76 4.37 12.62
N GLY A 119 -2.38 5.42 13.17
CA GLY A 119 -1.76 6.41 14.06
C GLY A 119 -1.24 7.67 13.36
N PHE A 120 -1.33 7.77 12.04
CA PHE A 120 -0.91 8.97 11.30
C PHE A 120 -2.01 10.03 11.36
N THR A 121 -1.92 10.91 12.37
CA THR A 121 -2.91 11.98 12.58
C THR A 121 -2.78 13.09 11.54
N ASN A 122 -3.81 13.92 11.42
CA ASN A 122 -3.81 15.03 10.48
C ASN A 122 -2.69 16.04 10.78
N GLU A 123 -2.36 16.25 12.06
CA GLU A 123 -1.27 17.11 12.51
C GLU A 123 0.08 16.57 12.04
N TYR A 124 0.29 15.26 12.17
CA TYR A 124 1.49 14.60 11.66
C TYR A 124 1.61 14.75 10.14
N LEU A 125 0.52 14.49 9.42
CA LEU A 125 0.48 14.60 7.96
C LEU A 125 0.80 16.03 7.51
N LYS A 126 0.25 17.07 8.16
CA LYS A 126 0.57 18.47 7.86
C LYS A 126 2.06 18.79 8.01
N ALA A 127 2.73 18.23 9.02
CA ALA A 127 4.13 18.51 9.26
C ALA A 127 5.09 17.66 8.41
N ASN A 128 4.70 16.43 8.05
CA ASN A 128 5.62 15.40 7.57
C ASN A 128 5.28 14.76 6.23
N LEU A 129 4.09 15.00 5.69
CA LEU A 129 3.76 14.56 4.33
C LEU A 129 4.52 15.44 3.33
N ILE A 130 5.37 14.83 2.50
CA ILE A 130 6.17 15.55 1.51
C ILE A 130 5.68 15.35 0.08
N ALA A 131 5.07 14.20 -0.20
CA ALA A 131 4.67 13.85 -1.55
C ALA A 131 3.51 12.85 -1.58
N PHE A 132 2.80 12.86 -2.70
CA PHE A 132 1.75 11.92 -3.02
C PHE A 132 1.93 11.41 -4.45
N CYS A 133 1.90 10.09 -4.65
CA CYS A 133 2.08 9.43 -5.94
C CYS A 133 0.87 8.57 -6.32
N SER A 134 0.48 8.60 -7.60
CA SER A 134 -0.55 7.72 -8.18
C SER A 134 -0.29 7.44 -9.66
N ASP A 135 -0.87 6.35 -10.15
CA ASP A 135 -1.00 5.94 -11.56
C ASP A 135 -1.58 7.00 -12.51
N GLY A 136 -2.22 8.03 -12.01
CA GLY A 136 -2.64 9.16 -12.82
C GLY A 136 -4.03 9.08 -13.42
N ALA A 137 -4.87 8.15 -12.93
CA ALA A 137 -6.29 8.13 -13.26
C ALA A 137 -6.95 9.50 -12.98
N ASN A 138 -7.89 9.93 -13.82
CA ASN A 138 -8.55 11.23 -13.69
C ASN A 138 -9.29 11.40 -12.35
N THR A 139 -9.78 10.31 -11.76
CA THR A 139 -10.40 10.28 -10.42
C THR A 139 -9.38 10.59 -9.32
N ILE A 140 -8.11 10.30 -9.54
CA ILE A 140 -7.04 10.47 -8.56
C ILE A 140 -6.26 11.78 -8.78
N LEU A 141 -5.83 12.08 -10.01
CA LEU A 141 -5.05 13.29 -10.33
C LEU A 141 -5.87 14.43 -10.97
N GLY A 142 -7.19 14.29 -11.08
CA GLY A 142 -8.04 15.27 -11.76
C GLY A 142 -7.89 16.68 -11.19
N ARG A 143 -7.50 17.66 -12.02
CA ARG A 143 -7.16 19.04 -11.59
C ARG A 143 -8.25 19.76 -10.79
N LYS A 144 -9.53 19.46 -11.00
CA LYS A 144 -10.67 20.18 -10.39
C LYS A 144 -11.27 19.48 -9.16
N SER A 145 -11.15 18.16 -9.09
CA SER A 145 -11.88 17.37 -8.09
C SER A 145 -11.24 16.03 -7.78
N GLY A 146 -9.99 15.81 -8.19
CA GLY A 146 -9.25 14.58 -7.92
C GLY A 146 -8.76 14.50 -6.48
N VAL A 147 -8.34 13.31 -6.06
CA VAL A 147 -7.74 13.06 -4.74
C VAL A 147 -6.53 13.96 -4.50
N ALA A 148 -5.70 14.17 -5.51
CA ALA A 148 -4.53 15.07 -5.43
C ALA A 148 -4.93 16.53 -5.16
N THR A 149 -6.00 17.03 -5.80
CA THR A 149 -6.51 18.39 -5.52
C THR A 149 -6.99 18.50 -4.08
N LYS A 150 -7.74 17.51 -3.58
CA LYS A 150 -8.19 17.47 -2.19
C LYS A 150 -7.04 17.37 -1.18
N LEU A 151 -5.99 16.63 -1.52
CA LEU A 151 -4.78 16.58 -0.71
C LEU A 151 -4.06 17.93 -0.68
N LEU A 152 -3.94 18.63 -1.80
CA LEU A 152 -3.35 19.98 -1.85
C LEU A 152 -4.18 21.01 -1.07
N GLU A 153 -5.51 20.88 -1.04
CA GLU A 153 -6.38 21.75 -0.22
C GLU A 153 -6.10 21.58 1.29
N ASN A 154 -5.74 20.37 1.74
CA ASN A 154 -5.48 20.06 3.15
C ASN A 154 -3.99 20.16 3.54
N PHE A 155 -3.10 19.92 2.58
CA PHE A 155 -1.65 19.83 2.70
C PHE A 155 -1.00 20.56 1.51
N PRO A 156 -0.94 21.91 1.52
CA PRO A 156 -0.57 22.69 0.34
C PRO A 156 0.90 22.57 -0.08
N GLU A 157 1.78 22.08 0.82
CA GLU A 157 3.22 21.99 0.58
C GLU A 157 3.68 20.68 -0.07
N ILE A 158 2.75 19.75 -0.34
CA ILE A 158 3.08 18.42 -0.85
C ILE A 158 3.36 18.44 -2.35
N ILE A 159 4.27 17.57 -2.79
CA ILE A 159 4.53 17.34 -4.21
C ILE A 159 3.59 16.26 -4.73
N ILE A 160 2.82 16.56 -5.78
CA ILE A 160 2.05 15.56 -6.50
C ILE A 160 2.92 14.96 -7.60
N TRP A 161 3.20 13.67 -7.49
CA TRP A 161 3.98 12.91 -8.45
C TRP A 161 3.09 11.95 -9.24
N ASN A 162 3.28 11.88 -10.55
CA ASN A 162 2.57 10.93 -11.39
C ASN A 162 3.46 9.71 -11.66
N CYS A 163 2.87 8.52 -11.69
CA CYS A 163 3.58 7.27 -11.99
C CYS A 163 4.27 7.35 -13.35
N LEU A 164 5.60 7.35 -13.34
CA LEU A 164 6.41 7.36 -14.56
C LEU A 164 6.20 6.10 -15.39
N ASN A 165 5.97 4.95 -14.76
CA ASN A 165 5.73 3.70 -15.47
C ASN A 165 4.44 3.77 -16.30
N HIS A 166 3.36 4.30 -15.72
CA HIS A 166 2.10 4.48 -16.45
C HIS A 166 2.26 5.50 -17.58
N ARG A 167 2.98 6.60 -17.33
CA ARG A 167 3.29 7.61 -18.37
C ARG A 167 4.12 7.05 -19.52
N LEU A 168 5.09 6.20 -19.22
CA LEU A 168 5.91 5.54 -20.23
C LEU A 168 5.07 4.56 -21.06
N GLN A 169 4.23 3.76 -20.40
CA GLN A 169 3.31 2.85 -21.10
C GLN A 169 2.40 3.61 -22.06
N LEU A 170 1.75 4.70 -21.60
CA LEU A 170 0.89 5.53 -22.44
C LEU A 170 1.66 6.09 -23.65
N SER A 171 2.88 6.59 -23.43
CA SER A 171 3.72 7.11 -24.51
C SER A 171 4.08 6.04 -25.56
N LEU A 172 4.30 4.80 -25.13
CA LEU A 172 4.56 3.67 -26.04
C LEU A 172 3.30 3.28 -26.81
N ASP A 173 2.15 3.19 -26.12
CA ASP A 173 0.87 2.86 -26.73
C ASP A 173 0.47 3.89 -27.80
N ASP A 174 0.64 5.19 -27.50
CA ASP A 174 0.41 6.29 -28.42
C ASP A 174 1.32 6.17 -29.66
N SER A 175 2.63 5.95 -29.45
CA SER A 175 3.60 5.81 -30.55
C SER A 175 3.28 4.62 -31.46
N ILE A 176 2.82 3.50 -30.90
CA ILE A 176 2.41 2.32 -31.67
C ILE A 176 1.13 2.60 -32.46
N SER A 177 0.20 3.38 -31.89
CA SER A 177 -1.07 3.72 -32.54
C SER A 177 -0.87 4.60 -33.79
N GLU A 178 0.16 5.46 -33.80
CA GLU A 178 0.50 6.33 -34.93
C GLU A 178 1.14 5.60 -36.12
N ILE A 179 1.66 4.39 -35.91
CA ILE A 179 2.33 3.58 -36.95
C ILE A 179 1.30 2.74 -37.76
N LYS A 180 0.02 2.76 -37.38
CA LYS A 180 -1.08 2.10 -38.11
C LYS A 180 -1.66 2.96 -39.21
#